data_AF-K0F577-F1
#
_entry.id   AF-K0F577-F1
#
_cell.length_a   1.000
_cell.length_b   1.000
_cell.length_c   1.000
_cell.angle_alpha   90.00
_cell.angle_beta   90.00
_cell.angle_gamma   90.00
#
_symmetry.space_group_name_H-M   'P 1'
#
loop_
_entity.id
_entity.type
_entity.pdbx_description
1 polymer ?
#
loop_
_entity_poly.entity_id
_entity_poly.type
_entity_poly.pdbx_seq_one_letter_code
_entity_poly.pdbx_strand_id
1 'polypeptide(L)'
;MSQPSRREWATWNLEQVRDQLLDAAACGKRLPPEQLEQAAGKIGEGLRVFQELTRGAAEFGAAAGRGCTGRGQLGPRGEWPNR
;
A
#
# COMPACT_ATOMS: atom_id res chain seq x y z
N MET A 1 6.48 -13.95 16.25
CA MET A 1 6.36 -13.52 14.85
C MET A 1 5.41 -12.32 14.83
N SER A 2 5.82 -11.18 14.28
CA SER A 2 4.93 -10.02 14.16
C SER A 2 3.87 -10.30 13.11
N GLN A 3 2.63 -9.87 13.34
CA GLN A 3 1.55 -9.99 12.36
C GLN A 3 1.90 -9.12 11.14
N PRO A 4 1.77 -9.62 9.89
CA PRO A 4 2.05 -8.82 8.71
C PRO A 4 1.10 -7.62 8.68
N SER A 5 1.61 -6.47 8.24
CA SER A 5 0.77 -5.32 7.97
C SER A 5 -0.27 -5.66 6.89
N ARG A 6 -1.39 -4.93 6.85
CA ARG A 6 -2.40 -5.12 5.78
C ARG A 6 -1.80 -5.00 4.39
N ARG A 7 -0.85 -4.08 4.19
CA ARG A 7 -0.15 -3.90 2.91
C ARG A 7 0.64 -5.14 2.54
N GLU A 8 1.44 -5.67 3.47
CA GLU A 8 2.23 -6.88 3.24
C GLU A 8 1.34 -8.10 2.96
N TRP A 9 0.25 -8.25 3.70
CA TRP A 9 -0.75 -9.30 3.45
C TRP A 9 -1.36 -9.19 2.05
N ALA A 10 -1.74 -7.97 1.63
CA ALA A 10 -2.31 -7.74 0.31
C ALA A 10 -1.31 -8.00 -0.82
N THR A 11 -0.06 -7.52 -0.67
CA THR A 11 1.02 -7.82 -1.60
C THR A 11 1.21 -9.32 -1.73
N TRP A 12 1.44 -10.01 -0.61
CA TRP A 12 1.70 -11.44 -0.59
C TRP A 12 0.56 -12.24 -1.25
N ASN A 13 -0.70 -11.91 -0.96
CA ASN A 13 -1.85 -12.56 -1.59
C ASN A 13 -1.85 -12.41 -3.12
N LEU A 14 -1.57 -11.20 -3.63
CA LEU A 14 -1.51 -10.96 -5.07
C LEU A 14 -0.33 -11.72 -5.71
N GLU A 15 0.81 -11.78 -5.04
CA GLU A 15 1.97 -12.55 -5.50
C GLU A 15 1.67 -14.05 -5.56
N GLN A 16 1.02 -14.61 -4.55
CA GLN A 16 0.61 -16.02 -4.55
C GLN A 16 -0.34 -16.34 -5.71
N VAL A 17 -1.32 -15.47 -5.98
CA VAL A 17 -2.24 -15.67 -7.11
C VAL A 17 -1.51 -15.55 -8.44
N ARG A 18 -0.63 -14.56 -8.59
CA ARG A 18 0.21 -14.40 -9.78
C ARG A 18 1.03 -15.66 -10.03
N ASP A 19 1.70 -16.17 -9.01
CA ASP A 19 2.58 -17.34 -9.14
C ASP A 19 1.78 -18.60 -9.49
N GLN A 20 0.59 -18.79 -8.90
CA GLN A 20 -0.33 -19.87 -9.27
C GLN A 20 -0.75 -19.80 -10.74
N LEU A 21 -1.08 -18.61 -11.23
CA LEU A 21 -1.48 -18.39 -12.63
C LEU A 21 -0.30 -18.63 -13.60
N LEU A 22 0.89 -18.18 -13.23
CA LEU A 22 2.11 -18.40 -14.01
C LEU A 22 2.52 -19.87 -14.05
N ASP A 23 2.45 -20.59 -12.93
CA ASP A 23 2.71 -22.04 -12.89
C ASP A 23 1.72 -22.80 -13.77
N ALA A 24 0.43 -22.44 -13.71
CA ALA A 24 -0.59 -23.04 -14.55
C ALA A 24 -0.32 -22.79 -16.03
N ALA A 25 0.02 -21.55 -16.41
CA ALA A 25 0.33 -21.17 -17.77
C ALA A 25 1.60 -21.87 -18.31
N ALA A 26 2.67 -21.93 -17.50
CA ALA A 26 3.95 -22.52 -17.89
C ALA A 26 3.85 -24.04 -18.12
N CYS A 27 3.03 -24.73 -17.33
CA CYS A 27 2.86 -26.18 -17.43
C CYS A 27 1.64 -26.62 -18.26
N GLY A 28 0.90 -25.68 -18.87
CA GLY A 28 -0.35 -25.97 -19.59
C GLY A 28 -1.44 -26.59 -18.70
N LYS A 29 -1.37 -26.38 -17.38
CA LYS A 29 -2.36 -26.89 -16.42
C LYS A 29 -3.62 -26.04 -16.53
N ARG A 30 -4.77 -26.69 -16.62
CA ARG A 30 -6.07 -26.01 -16.45
C ARG A 30 -6.35 -25.87 -14.96
N LEU A 31 -6.59 -24.64 -14.52
CA LEU A 31 -7.13 -24.39 -13.18
C LEU A 31 -8.64 -24.68 -13.19
N PRO A 32 -9.17 -25.44 -12.20
CA PRO A 32 -10.60 -25.61 -12.01
C PRO A 32 -11.32 -24.26 -11.82
N PRO A 33 -12.61 -24.15 -12.20
CA PRO A 33 -13.41 -22.94 -12.01
C PRO A 33 -13.36 -22.41 -10.58
N GLU A 34 -13.43 -23.30 -9.58
CA GLU A 34 -13.42 -22.94 -8.16
C GLU A 34 -12.09 -22.31 -7.75
N GLN A 35 -10.97 -22.75 -8.32
CA GLN A 35 -9.66 -22.14 -8.07
C GLN A 35 -9.55 -20.75 -8.72
N LEU A 36 -10.16 -20.56 -9.88
CA LEU A 36 -10.23 -19.26 -10.54
C LEU A 36 -11.11 -18.29 -9.76
N GLU A 37 -12.24 -18.74 -9.22
CA GLU A 37 -13.09 -17.94 -8.33
C GLU A 37 -12.35 -17.53 -7.05
N GLN A 38 -11.63 -18.47 -6.43
CA GLN A 38 -10.79 -18.17 -5.26
C GLN A 38 -9.67 -17.17 -5.59
N ALA A 39 -9.03 -17.30 -6.75
CA ALA A 39 -8.03 -16.35 -7.24
C ALA A 39 -8.65 -14.96 -7.45
N ALA A 40 -9.81 -14.88 -8.08
CA ALA A 40 -10.55 -13.64 -8.28
C ALA A 40 -10.92 -12.96 -6.96
N GLY A 41 -11.37 -13.74 -5.97
CA GLY A 41 -11.66 -13.24 -4.62
C GLY A 41 -10.42 -12.65 -3.94
N LYS A 42 -9.28 -13.37 -3.99
CA LYS A 42 -8.00 -12.88 -3.44
C LYS A 42 -7.51 -11.61 -4.13
N ILE A 43 -7.68 -11.51 -5.45
CA ILE A 43 -7.34 -10.30 -6.20
C ILE A 43 -8.23 -9.13 -5.75
N GLY A 44 -9.54 -9.33 -5.66
CA GLY A 44 -10.49 -8.31 -5.21
C GLY A 44 -10.15 -7.78 -3.82
N GLU A 45 -9.90 -8.67 -2.86
CA GLU A 45 -9.53 -8.30 -1.49
C GLU A 45 -8.18 -7.59 -1.41
N GLY A 46 -7.17 -8.08 -2.15
CA GLY A 46 -5.87 -7.42 -2.22
C GLY A 46 -5.99 -5.99 -2.75
N LEU A 47 -6.71 -5.80 -3.86
CA LEU A 47 -6.96 -4.48 -4.44
C LEU A 47 -7.76 -3.57 -3.51
N ARG A 48 -8.75 -4.11 -2.80
CA ARG A 48 -9.52 -3.35 -1.79
C ARG A 48 -8.61 -2.80 -0.70
N VAL A 49 -7.71 -3.61 -0.16
CA VAL A 49 -6.75 -3.16 0.86
C VAL A 49 -5.85 -2.04 0.33
N PHE A 50 -5.34 -2.16 -0.89
CA PHE A 50 -4.55 -1.08 -1.49
C PHE A 50 -5.34 0.22 -1.66
N GLN A 51 -6.61 0.13 -2.05
CA GLN A 51 -7.49 1.30 -2.15
C GLN A 51 -7.76 1.95 -0.79
N GLU A 52 -8.04 1.16 0.25
CA GLU A 52 -8.23 1.66 1.62
C GLU A 52 -6.98 2.40 2.12
N LEU A 53 -5.81 1.82 1.89
CA LEU A 53 -4.53 2.42 2.29
C LEU A 53 -4.18 3.69 1.49
N THR A 54 -4.56 3.74 0.21
CA THR A 54 -4.30 4.90 -0.66
C THR A 54 -5.27 6.03 -0.38
N ARG A 55 -6.54 5.73 -0.13
CA ARG A 55 -7.55 6.74 0.24
C ARG A 55 -7.22 7.41 1.56
N GLY A 56 -6.78 6.64 2.56
CA GLY A 56 -6.30 7.21 3.82
C GLY A 56 -5.10 8.16 3.61
N ALA A 57 -4.16 7.80 2.73
CA ALA A 57 -3.02 8.67 2.41
C ALA A 57 -3.43 9.97 1.67
N ALA A 58 -4.43 9.90 0.80
CA ALA A 58 -4.94 11.08 0.10
C ALA A 58 -5.56 12.12 1.05
N GLU A 59 -6.20 11.69 2.15
CA GLU A 59 -6.74 12.60 3.17
C GLU A 59 -5.62 13.32 3.95
N PHE A 60 -4.49 12.67 4.24
CA PHE A 60 -3.34 13.34 4.85
C PHE A 60 -2.62 14.29 3.87
N GLY A 61 -2.53 13.93 2.59
CA GLY A 61 -1.94 14.79 1.55
C GLY A 61 -2.78 16.03 1.24
N ALA A 62 -4.12 15.91 1.24
CA ALA A 62 -5.02 17.05 1.06
C ALA A 62 -5.00 18.01 2.26
N ALA A 63 -4.70 17.52 3.47
CA ALA A 63 -4.47 18.36 4.64
C ALA A 63 -3.13 19.12 4.57
N ALA A 64 -2.09 18.53 3.97
CA ALA A 64 -0.80 19.20 3.78
C ALA A 64 -0.82 20.30 2.69
N GLY A 65 -1.83 20.31 1.82
CA GLY A 65 -2.02 21.31 0.78
C GLY A 65 -2.76 22.59 1.20
N ARG A 66 -3.29 22.66 2.44
CA ARG A 66 -3.92 23.90 2.93
C ARG A 66 -2.87 24.77 3.61
N GLY A 67 -2.43 25.77 2.85
CA GLY A 67 -1.29 26.61 3.12
C GLY A 67 -1.30 27.30 4.49
N CYS A 68 -0.12 27.32 5.08
CA CYS A 68 0.31 28.45 5.90
C CYS A 68 0.89 29.55 4.99
N THR A 69 0.06 30.08 4.09
CA THR A 69 0.28 31.41 3.52
C THR A 69 -0.08 32.41 4.60
N GLY A 70 0.89 32.79 5.44
CA GLY A 70 0.60 33.85 6.40
C GLY A 70 1.53 33.92 7.59
N ARG A 71 2.64 34.65 7.40
CA ARG A 71 2.98 35.80 8.25
C ARG A 71 3.10 35.51 9.75
N GLY A 72 4.34 35.36 10.23
CA GLY A 72 4.65 35.38 11.66
C GLY A 72 6.12 35.14 11.94
N GLN A 73 7.01 36.06 11.53
CA GLN A 73 7.76 36.91 12.46
C GLN A 73 8.90 36.18 13.22
N LEU A 74 10.09 36.29 12.64
CA LEU A 74 11.36 36.66 13.30
C LEU A 74 11.47 36.40 14.82
N GLY A 75 12.25 35.37 15.17
CA GLY A 75 12.97 35.28 16.45
C GLY A 75 14.49 35.19 16.18
N PRO A 76 15.35 35.87 16.94
CA PRO A 76 16.72 36.15 16.53
C PRO A 76 17.71 35.02 16.82
N ARG A 77 18.81 35.13 16.07
CA ARG A 77 20.12 34.47 16.20
C ARG A 77 20.63 34.35 17.64
N GLY A 78 21.39 33.27 17.87
CA GLY A 78 22.28 33.04 19.01
C GLY A 78 21.99 31.64 19.54
N GLU A 79 22.87 30.65 19.48
CA GLU A 79 24.28 30.66 19.86
C GLU A 79 24.89 29.36 19.32
N TRP A 80 25.98 29.45 18.55
CA TRP A 80 26.75 28.27 18.16
C TRP A 80 27.87 28.09 19.19
N PRO A 81 27.92 26.98 19.95
CA PRO A 81 29.00 26.75 20.90
C PRO A 81 30.30 26.42 20.15
N ASN A 82 31.31 27.24 20.43
CA ASN A 82 32.69 27.09 19.98
C ASN A 82 33.45 26.28 21.04
N ARG A 83 33.86 25.04 20.70
CA ARG A 83 35.16 24.47 21.09
C ARG A 83 35.47 23.22 20.25
#